data_AF-A0A945UBP3-F1
#
_entry.id   AF-A0A945UBP3-F1
#
_cell.length_a   1.000
_cell.length_b   1.000
_cell.length_c   1.000
_cell.angle_alpha   90.00
_cell.angle_beta   90.00
_cell.angle_gamma   90.00
#
_symmetry.space_group_name_H-M   'P 1'
#
loop_
_entity.id
_entity.type
_entity.pdbx_description
1 polymer ?
#
loop_
_entity_poly.entity_id
_entity_poly.type
_entity_poly.pdbx_seq_one_letter_code
_entity_poly.pdbx_strand_id
1 'polypeptide(L)'
;EHPQFSLQEQLGENDTLFDSHIMITDWSGAGMDYALGLEKPVLYIDVPVKARNDIWPELELEPFESYIRDKIGAILPTVELDRIDTVIRDLVAQPATFRDNIRQIRQDWVFNVGHSSEAAAIAIQQMLVHAAEKRALANKPV
;
A
#
# COMPACT_ATOMS: atom_id res chain seq x y z
N GLU A 1 -24.35 -13.42 -15.27
CA GLU A 1 -23.04 -12.87 -15.69
C GLU A 1 -23.28 -11.64 -16.55
N HIS A 2 -22.49 -10.58 -16.37
CA HIS A 2 -22.60 -9.34 -17.16
C HIS A 2 -21.33 -9.22 -18.02
N PRO A 3 -21.41 -8.88 -19.32
CA PRO A 3 -20.27 -8.95 -20.24
C PRO A 3 -19.10 -8.01 -19.87
N GLN A 4 -19.34 -7.03 -19.01
CA GLN A 4 -18.34 -6.07 -18.51
C GLN A 4 -17.98 -6.29 -17.05
N PHE A 5 -18.35 -7.42 -16.46
CA PHE A 5 -18.08 -7.74 -15.06
C PHE A 5 -17.54 -9.15 -14.95
N SER A 6 -16.41 -9.27 -14.25
CA SER A 6 -15.83 -10.54 -13.86
C SER A 6 -15.64 -10.54 -12.34
N LEU A 7 -15.99 -11.64 -11.69
CA LEU A 7 -15.75 -11.86 -10.27
C LEU A 7 -14.59 -12.82 -10.10
N GLN A 8 -13.60 -12.42 -9.32
CA GLN A 8 -12.45 -13.23 -8.98
C GLN A 8 -12.44 -13.50 -7.47
N GLU A 9 -12.67 -14.75 -7.07
CA GLU A 9 -12.71 -15.17 -5.66
C GLU A 9 -11.35 -15.65 -5.15
N GLN A 10 -10.44 -16.00 -6.05
CA GLN A 10 -9.11 -16.50 -5.72
C GLN A 10 -8.04 -15.59 -6.34
N LEU A 11 -7.15 -15.08 -5.50
CA LEU A 11 -6.03 -14.20 -5.86
C LEU A 11 -4.83 -14.97 -6.47
N GLY A 12 -5.06 -16.15 -7.05
CA GLY A 12 -4.00 -16.98 -7.60
C GLY A 12 -3.34 -16.38 -8.85
N GLU A 13 -4.04 -15.49 -9.55
CA GLU A 13 -3.58 -14.84 -10.78
C GLU A 13 -3.55 -13.32 -10.57
N ASN A 14 -2.36 -12.74 -10.71
CA ASN A 14 -2.14 -11.29 -10.56
C ASN A 14 -2.34 -10.52 -11.87
N ASP A 15 -2.61 -11.21 -12.99
CA ASP A 15 -2.70 -10.63 -14.33
C ASP A 15 -3.73 -9.50 -14.39
N THR A 16 -4.85 -9.63 -13.68
CA THR A 16 -5.89 -8.59 -13.57
C THR A 16 -5.39 -7.29 -12.93
N LEU A 17 -4.44 -7.38 -11.99
CA LEU A 17 -3.80 -6.20 -11.39
C LEU A 17 -2.86 -5.52 -12.41
N PHE A 18 -2.11 -6.31 -13.19
CA PHE A 18 -1.24 -5.79 -14.23
C PHE A 18 -2.00 -5.21 -15.43
N ASP A 19 -3.17 -5.74 -15.75
CA ASP A 19 -3.98 -5.30 -16.89
C ASP A 19 -4.94 -4.14 -16.54
N SER A 20 -5.26 -3.94 -15.27
CA SER A 20 -6.12 -2.85 -14.82
C SER A 20 -5.48 -1.47 -14.97
N HIS A 21 -6.30 -0.43 -15.15
CA HIS A 21 -5.83 0.96 -15.20
C HIS A 21 -5.87 1.67 -13.83
N ILE A 22 -6.72 1.18 -12.93
CA ILE A 22 -7.01 1.78 -11.63
C ILE A 22 -7.56 0.71 -10.68
N MET A 23 -7.32 0.90 -9.38
CA MET A 23 -7.99 0.15 -8.31
C MET A 23 -8.98 1.06 -7.58
N ILE A 24 -10.14 0.53 -7.19
CA ILE A 24 -11.09 1.20 -6.30
C ILE A 24 -11.12 0.43 -4.99
N THR A 25 -10.86 1.10 -3.87
CA THR A 25 -10.82 0.48 -2.54
C THR A 25 -11.15 1.52 -1.45
N ASP A 26 -11.05 1.18 -0.17
CA ASP A 26 -11.39 2.04 0.96
C ASP A 26 -10.18 2.36 1.86
N TRP A 27 -9.85 1.47 2.79
CA TRP A 27 -8.70 1.54 3.70
C TRP A 27 -7.76 0.35 3.51
N SER A 28 -7.97 -0.44 2.46
CA SER A 28 -7.14 -1.62 2.20
C SER A 28 -5.70 -1.23 1.87
N GLY A 29 -4.75 -1.85 2.58
CA GLY A 29 -3.32 -1.74 2.24
C GLY A 29 -2.98 -2.25 0.85
N ALA A 30 -3.82 -3.12 0.28
CA ALA A 30 -3.67 -3.58 -1.10
C ALA A 30 -3.72 -2.42 -2.11
N GLY A 31 -4.41 -1.31 -1.80
CA GLY A 31 -4.36 -0.10 -2.61
C GLY A 31 -2.96 0.52 -2.64
N MET A 32 -2.28 0.56 -1.48
CA MET A 32 -0.90 1.06 -1.41
C MET A 32 0.05 0.15 -2.19
N ASP A 33 -0.07 -1.17 -2.02
CA ASP A 33 0.74 -2.14 -2.74
C ASP A 33 0.53 -2.04 -4.26
N TYR A 34 -0.71 -1.89 -4.70
CA TYR A 34 -1.06 -1.69 -6.09
C TYR A 34 -0.43 -0.41 -6.64
N ALA A 35 -0.59 0.71 -5.94
CA ALA A 35 -0.09 1.98 -6.41
C ALA A 35 1.44 2.03 -6.43
N LEU A 36 2.09 1.73 -5.32
CA LEU A 36 3.54 1.80 -5.20
C LEU A 36 4.23 0.68 -6.00
N GLY A 37 3.63 -0.51 -6.07
CA GLY A 37 4.15 -1.63 -6.82
C GLY A 37 4.02 -1.45 -8.34
N LEU A 38 2.84 -1.05 -8.82
CA LEU A 38 2.54 -0.97 -10.26
C LEU A 38 2.61 0.45 -10.83
N GLU A 39 2.81 1.45 -9.98
CA GLU A 39 2.83 2.88 -10.34
C GLU A 39 1.51 3.34 -11.01
N LYS A 40 0.38 2.86 -10.46
CA LYS A 40 -0.99 3.10 -10.98
C LYS A 40 -1.88 3.81 -9.94
N PRO A 41 -2.89 4.58 -10.37
CA PRO A 41 -3.77 5.30 -9.47
C PRO A 41 -4.69 4.38 -8.66
N VAL A 42 -5.11 4.89 -7.50
CA VAL A 42 -6.15 4.30 -6.66
C VAL A 42 -7.24 5.32 -6.40
N LEU A 43 -8.50 4.91 -6.51
CA LEU A 43 -9.63 5.68 -6.01
C LEU A 43 -10.05 5.11 -4.66
N TYR A 44 -9.90 5.91 -3.61
CA TYR A 44 -10.31 5.58 -2.26
C TYR A 44 -11.72 6.09 -2.00
N ILE A 45 -12.64 5.21 -1.60
CA ILE A 45 -13.97 5.60 -1.14
C ILE A 45 -13.88 5.97 0.34
N ASP A 46 -14.29 7.19 0.68
CA ASP A 46 -14.19 7.73 2.03
C ASP A 46 -15.29 7.17 2.93
N VAL A 47 -14.94 6.07 3.60
CA VAL A 47 -15.73 5.42 4.64
C VAL A 47 -15.08 5.67 6.01
N PRO A 48 -15.80 5.50 7.12
CA PRO A 48 -15.23 5.66 8.46
C PRO A 48 -13.91 4.90 8.64
N VAL A 49 -12.97 5.53 9.34
CA VAL A 49 -11.61 5.01 9.53
C VAL A 49 -11.63 3.58 10.07
N LYS A 50 -10.89 2.68 9.43
CA LYS A 50 -10.69 1.31 9.89
C LYS A 50 -9.57 1.24 10.93
N ALA A 51 -9.84 1.71 12.14
CA ALA A 51 -8.91 1.62 13.27
C ALA A 51 -9.19 0.37 14.13
N ARG A 52 -8.13 -0.31 14.58
CA ARG A 52 -8.20 -1.35 15.64
C ARG A 52 -7.67 -0.87 16.99
N ASN A 53 -7.11 0.34 17.01
CA ASN A 53 -6.47 0.94 18.17
C ASN A 53 -7.01 2.35 18.38
N ASP A 54 -8.05 2.53 19.19
CA ASP A 54 -8.79 3.80 19.27
C ASP A 54 -7.98 4.97 19.86
N ILE A 55 -6.87 4.69 20.55
CA ILE A 55 -5.97 5.71 21.12
C ILE A 55 -4.92 6.22 20.11
N TRP A 56 -4.91 5.72 18.87
CA TRP A 56 -3.96 6.19 17.86
C TRP A 56 -3.95 7.73 17.67
N PRO A 57 -5.07 8.47 17.80
CA PRO A 57 -5.04 9.92 17.67
C PRO A 57 -4.23 10.61 18.77
N GLU A 58 -4.09 9.99 19.94
CA GLU A 58 -3.31 10.53 21.07
C GLU A 58 -1.79 10.46 20.82
N LEU A 59 -1.35 9.66 19.85
CA LEU A 59 0.07 9.60 19.47
C LEU A 59 0.52 10.85 18.72
N GLU A 60 -0.42 11.70 18.26
CA GLU A 60 -0.16 12.91 17.47
C GLU A 60 0.71 12.64 16.23
N LEU A 61 0.65 11.41 15.72
CA LEU A 61 1.34 10.95 14.52
C LEU A 61 0.31 10.56 13.46
N GLU A 62 0.45 11.13 12.28
CA GLU A 62 -0.37 10.75 11.14
C GLU A 62 0.00 9.33 10.67
N PRO A 63 -0.96 8.39 10.63
CA PRO A 63 -0.71 7.07 10.06
C PRO A 63 -0.36 7.21 8.58
N PHE A 64 0.64 6.46 8.13
CA PHE A 64 1.07 6.49 6.73
C PHE A 64 -0.08 6.14 5.78
N GLU A 65 -0.94 5.20 6.17
CA GLU A 65 -2.14 4.81 5.42
C GLU A 65 -3.15 5.95 5.27
N SER A 66 -3.16 6.94 6.17
CA SER A 66 -3.98 8.15 6.01
C SER A 66 -3.28 9.13 5.08
N TYR A 67 -2.01 9.40 5.34
CA TYR A 67 -1.16 10.35 4.61
C TYR A 67 -1.08 10.07 3.11
N ILE A 68 -0.96 8.79 2.73
CA ILE A 68 -0.57 8.41 1.37
C ILE A 68 -1.71 8.49 0.35
N ARG A 69 -2.97 8.35 0.79
CA ARG A 69 -4.12 8.05 -0.10
C ARG A 69 -4.40 9.12 -1.15
N ASP A 70 -4.30 10.39 -0.79
CA ASP A 70 -4.48 11.52 -1.71
C ASP A 70 -3.22 11.84 -2.53
N LYS A 71 -2.09 11.17 -2.23
CA LYS A 71 -0.83 11.28 -2.99
C LYS A 71 -0.70 10.20 -4.05
N ILE A 72 -1.23 9.01 -3.77
CA ILE A 72 -1.22 7.87 -4.69
C ILE A 72 -2.53 7.70 -5.47
N GLY A 73 -3.44 8.67 -5.35
CA GLY A 73 -4.80 8.51 -5.80
C GLY A 73 -5.68 9.71 -5.53
N ALA A 74 -6.98 9.45 -5.41
CA ALA A 74 -7.97 10.42 -4.94
C ALA A 74 -8.86 9.78 -3.87
N ILE A 75 -9.43 10.62 -3.00
CA ILE A 75 -10.39 10.22 -1.98
C ILE A 75 -11.77 10.78 -2.39
N LEU A 76 -12.77 9.91 -2.49
CA LEU A 76 -14.13 10.25 -2.90
C LEU A 76 -15.12 10.03 -1.75
N PRO A 77 -15.74 11.09 -1.21
CA PRO A 77 -16.82 10.97 -0.24
C PRO A 77 -17.98 10.11 -0.73
N THR A 78 -18.55 9.31 0.16
CA THR A 78 -19.73 8.47 -0.14
C THR A 78 -20.97 9.28 -0.57
N VAL A 79 -21.02 10.57 -0.22
CA VAL A 79 -22.08 11.50 -0.64
C VAL A 79 -21.89 12.03 -2.08
N GLU A 80 -20.75 11.76 -2.71
CA GLU A 80 -20.37 12.26 -4.04
C GLU A 80 -20.10 11.11 -5.04
N LEU A 81 -20.67 9.92 -4.80
CA LEU A 81 -20.46 8.75 -5.66
C LEU A 81 -20.97 8.95 -7.10
N ASP A 82 -21.84 9.91 -7.34
CA ASP A 82 -22.27 10.34 -8.67
C ASP A 82 -21.10 10.91 -9.51
N ARG A 83 -20.03 11.37 -8.87
CA ARG A 83 -18.82 11.89 -9.53
C ARG A 83 -17.78 10.82 -9.89
N ILE A 84 -18.04 9.55 -9.59
CA ILE A 84 -17.04 8.47 -9.70
C ILE A 84 -16.45 8.37 -11.11
N ASP A 85 -17.26 8.55 -12.15
CA ASP A 85 -16.82 8.45 -13.53
C ASP A 85 -15.85 9.58 -13.91
N THR A 86 -16.11 10.79 -13.41
CA THR A 86 -15.29 11.98 -13.61
C THR A 86 -13.94 11.80 -12.91
N VAL A 87 -13.96 11.38 -11.65
CA VAL A 87 -12.72 11.15 -10.87
C VAL A 87 -11.86 10.05 -11.50
N ILE A 88 -12.47 8.95 -11.98
CA ILE A 88 -11.74 7.90 -12.69
C ILE A 88 -11.09 8.47 -13.96
N ARG A 89 -11.83 9.23 -14.78
CA ARG A 89 -11.29 9.84 -16.01
C ARG A 89 -10.10 10.74 -15.71
N ASP A 90 -10.18 11.55 -14.66
CA ASP A 90 -9.10 12.46 -14.26
C ASP A 90 -7.84 11.70 -13.83
N LEU A 91 -8.00 10.67 -12.99
CA LEU A 91 -6.89 9.84 -12.51
C LEU A 91 -6.14 9.11 -13.64
N VAL A 92 -6.86 8.70 -14.69
CA VAL A 92 -6.27 7.95 -15.81
C VAL A 92 -5.95 8.83 -17.02
N ALA A 93 -6.21 10.14 -16.97
CA ALA A 93 -6.01 11.05 -18.09
C ALA A 93 -4.53 11.23 -18.47
N GLN A 94 -3.62 11.20 -17.49
CA GLN A 94 -2.18 11.43 -17.68
C GLN A 94 -1.34 10.35 -17.00
N PRO A 95 -1.35 9.11 -17.52
CA PRO A 95 -0.75 7.97 -16.84
C PRO A 95 0.78 8.08 -16.70
N ALA A 96 1.47 8.78 -17.60
CA ALA A 96 2.90 9.02 -17.50
C ALA A 96 3.24 9.95 -16.33
N THR A 97 2.57 11.11 -16.26
CA THR A 97 2.71 12.07 -15.16
C THR A 97 2.41 11.41 -13.81
N PHE A 98 1.31 10.64 -13.75
CA PHE A 98 0.93 9.94 -12.54
C PHE A 98 2.01 8.95 -12.12
N ARG A 99 2.47 8.11 -13.05
CA ARG A 99 3.53 7.13 -12.82
C ARG A 99 4.80 7.76 -12.26
N ASP A 100 5.24 8.88 -12.81
CA ASP A 100 6.46 9.56 -12.34
C ASP A 100 6.29 10.12 -10.92
N ASN A 101 5.12 10.68 -10.59
CA ASN A 101 4.80 11.11 -9.22
C ASN A 101 4.83 9.92 -8.23
N ILE A 102 4.19 8.80 -8.58
CA ILE A 102 4.18 7.61 -7.72
C ILE A 102 5.59 7.03 -7.57
N ARG A 103 6.39 7.05 -8.64
CA ARG A 103 7.76 6.56 -8.57
C ARG A 103 8.61 7.39 -7.61
N GLN A 104 8.43 8.71 -7.58
CA GLN A 104 9.11 9.57 -6.62
C GLN A 104 8.70 9.23 -5.18
N ILE A 105 7.39 9.13 -4.92
CA ILE A 105 6.88 8.74 -3.60
C ILE A 105 7.43 7.36 -3.20
N ARG A 106 7.47 6.39 -4.12
CA ARG A 106 8.03 5.07 -3.86
C ARG A 106 9.50 5.13 -3.47
N GLN A 107 10.29 5.99 -4.11
CA GLN A 107 11.71 6.15 -3.77
C GLN A 107 11.90 6.71 -2.35
N ASP A 108 10.96 7.53 -1.88
CA ASP A 108 11.03 8.14 -0.55
C ASP A 108 10.58 7.18 0.56
N TRP A 109 9.62 6.29 0.27
CA TRP A 109 8.92 5.50 1.30
C TRP A 109 9.08 3.97 1.20
N VAL A 110 9.49 3.43 0.04
CA VAL A 110 9.64 1.99 -0.15
C VAL A 110 11.12 1.63 -0.28
N PHE A 111 11.62 0.91 0.72
CA PHE A 111 13.02 0.49 0.79
C PHE A 111 13.24 -0.86 0.10
N ASN A 112 14.45 -1.07 -0.41
CA ASN A 112 14.89 -2.34 -1.00
C ASN A 112 14.02 -2.81 -2.19
N VAL A 113 13.52 -1.89 -3.00
CA VAL A 113 12.78 -2.23 -4.23
C VAL A 113 13.65 -3.12 -5.11
N GLY A 114 13.16 -4.33 -5.43
CA GLY A 114 13.90 -5.35 -6.20
C GLY A 114 14.92 -6.17 -5.41
N HIS A 115 15.23 -5.79 -4.16
CA HIS A 115 16.27 -6.41 -3.32
C HIS A 115 15.75 -6.80 -1.91
N SER A 116 14.44 -6.77 -1.70
CA SER A 116 13.83 -6.99 -0.37
C SER A 116 14.16 -8.36 0.22
N SER A 117 14.19 -9.41 -0.60
CA SER A 117 14.54 -10.76 -0.14
C SER A 117 15.98 -10.86 0.37
N GLU A 118 16.92 -10.21 -0.30
CA GLU A 118 18.32 -10.17 0.12
C GLU A 118 18.47 -9.39 1.44
N ALA A 119 17.87 -8.19 1.50
CA ALA A 119 17.87 -7.38 2.72
C ALA A 119 17.23 -8.12 3.91
N ALA A 120 16.13 -8.83 3.68
CA ALA A 120 15.46 -9.63 4.70
C ALA A 120 16.33 -10.80 5.18
N ALA A 121 17.00 -11.52 4.26
CA ALA A 121 17.89 -12.62 4.62
C ALA A 121 19.05 -12.14 5.50
N ILE A 122 19.67 -11.00 5.15
CA ILE A 122 20.72 -10.36 5.95
C ILE A 122 20.20 -9.98 7.34
N ALA A 123 19.02 -9.34 7.41
CA ALA A 123 18.42 -8.95 8.68
C ALA A 123 18.15 -10.15 9.60
N ILE A 124 17.60 -11.24 9.04
CA ILE A 124 17.36 -12.49 9.79
C ILE A 124 18.68 -13.07 10.32
N GLN A 125 19.73 -13.10 9.48
CA GLN A 125 21.04 -13.59 9.91
C GLN A 125 21.61 -12.77 11.08
N GLN A 126 21.53 -11.44 11.01
CA GLN A 126 21.98 -10.54 12.07
C GLN A 126 21.20 -10.76 13.38
N MET A 127 19.87 -10.94 13.29
CA MET A 127 19.04 -11.24 14.46
C MET A 127 19.43 -12.55 15.13
N LEU A 128 19.78 -13.58 14.35
CA LEU A 128 20.24 -14.87 14.89
C LEU A 128 21.57 -14.73 15.64
N VAL A 129 22.53 -13.99 15.08
CA VAL A 129 23.81 -13.71 15.75
C VAL A 129 23.57 -12.96 17.05
N HIS A 130 22.78 -11.88 17.03
CA HIS A 130 22.48 -11.09 18.22
C HIS A 130 21.77 -11.91 19.32
N ALA A 131 20.84 -12.79 18.93
CA ALA A 131 20.15 -13.68 19.86
C ALA A 131 21.09 -14.71 20.51
N ALA A 132 22.06 -15.24 19.75
CA ALA A 132 23.09 -16.13 20.26
C ALA A 132 24.02 -15.42 21.26
N GLU A 133 24.46 -14.20 20.95
CA GLU A 133 25.30 -13.39 21.85
C GLU A 133 24.59 -13.07 23.18
N LYS A 134 23.32 -12.64 23.12
CA LYS A 134 22.51 -12.41 24.33
C LYS A 134 22.39 -13.66 25.20
N ARG A 135 22.17 -14.82 24.60
CA ARG A 135 22.11 -16.10 25.33
C ARG A 135 23.46 -16.46 25.97
N ALA A 136 24.56 -16.26 25.25
CA ALA A 136 25.90 -16.53 25.78
C ALA A 136 26.24 -15.60 26.97
N LEU A 137 25.85 -14.32 26.91
CA LEU A 137 26.01 -13.37 28.02
C LEU A 137 25.15 -13.73 29.23
N ALA A 138 23.89 -14.12 29.02
CA ALA A 138 22.99 -14.54 30.10
C ALA A 138 23.45 -15.83 30.80
N ASN A 139 24.22 -16.68 30.10
CA ASN A 139 24.73 -17.95 30.62
C ASN A 139 26.16 -17.89 31.14
N LYS A 140 26.80 -16.70 31.23
CA LYS A 140 28.12 -16.58 31.87
C LYS A 140 27.98 -16.81 33.38
N PRO A 141 28.73 -17.75 33.98
CA PRO A 141 28.76 -17.89 35.44
C PRO A 141 29.36 -16.64 36.07
N VAL A 142 28.81 -16.25 37.23
CA VAL A 142 29.27 -15.13 38.06
C VAL A 142 30.70 -15.36 38.54
#